data_AF-A0A239BHP1-F1
#
_entry.id   AF-A0A239BHP1-F1
#
_cell.length_a   1.000
_cell.length_b   1.000
_cell.length_c   1.000
_cell.angle_alpha   90.00
_cell.angle_beta   90.00
_cell.angle_gamma   90.00
#
_symmetry.space_group_name_H-M   'P 1'
#
loop_
_entity.id
_entity.type
_entity.pdbx_description
1 polymer ?
#
loop_
_entity_poly.entity_id
_entity_poly.type
_entity_poly.pdbx_seq_one_letter_code
_entity_poly.pdbx_strand_id
1 'polypeptide(L)'
;MNIIRLKEVLKKKGVTGKELAEKVGVTAGSISNISNGSIPRSETLVKIAQALDVDIRELFVSTKKNKTDNEKLKDAVRNIQEVISSNE
;
A
#
# COMPACT_ATOMS: atom_id res chain seq x y z
N MET A 1 8.84 -8.16 -7.75
CA MET A 1 8.47 -7.40 -6.54
C MET A 1 7.72 -6.15 -7.01
N ASN A 2 6.45 -5.97 -6.65
CA ASN A 2 5.73 -4.75 -7.00
C ASN A 2 6.05 -3.67 -5.99
N ILE A 3 6.63 -2.55 -6.45
CA ILE A 3 6.99 -1.41 -5.61
C ILE A 3 5.75 -0.53 -5.36
N ILE A 4 4.84 -0.47 -6.32
CA ILE A 4 3.60 0.29 -6.26
C ILE A 4 2.41 -0.63 -5.99
N ARG A 5 1.52 -0.22 -5.08
CA ARG A 5 0.30 -0.93 -4.66
C ARG A 5 -0.99 -0.26 -5.14
N LEU A 6 -0.95 0.36 -6.32
CA LEU A 6 -2.06 1.17 -6.86
C LEU A 6 -3.40 0.42 -6.92
N LYS A 7 -3.40 -0.87 -7.30
CA LYS A 7 -4.63 -1.69 -7.33
C LYS A 7 -5.33 -1.77 -5.98
N GLU A 8 -4.57 -1.89 -4.90
CA GLU A 8 -5.12 -1.96 -3.55
C GLU A 8 -5.67 -0.61 -3.10
N VAL A 9 -4.98 0.48 -3.42
CA VAL A 9 -5.43 1.83 -3.10
C VAL A 9 -6.73 2.16 -3.86
N LEU A 10 -6.79 1.83 -5.15
CA LEU A 10 -8.01 1.97 -5.96
C LEU A 10 -9.19 1.21 -5.35
N LYS A 11 -8.97 -0.06 -4.95
CA LYS A 11 -10.01 -0.88 -4.30
C LYS A 11 -10.46 -0.28 -2.97
N LYS A 12 -9.53 0.22 -2.14
CA LYS A 12 -9.86 0.88 -0.87
C LYS A 12 -10.65 2.17 -1.05
N LYS A 13 -10.37 2.93 -2.11
CA LYS A 13 -11.05 4.19 -2.43
C LYS A 13 -12.34 4.00 -3.23
N GLY A 14 -12.62 2.79 -3.71
CA GLY A 14 -13.79 2.52 -4.57
C GLY A 14 -13.71 3.20 -5.93
N VAL A 15 -12.50 3.47 -6.42
CA VAL A 15 -12.25 4.16 -7.70
C VAL A 15 -11.75 3.15 -8.73
N THR A 16 -12.29 3.19 -9.95
CA THR A 16 -11.82 2.36 -11.05
C THR A 16 -10.56 2.95 -11.69
N GLY A 17 -9.76 2.10 -12.35
CA GLY A 17 -8.59 2.56 -13.09
C GLY A 17 -8.93 3.53 -14.23
N LYS A 18 -10.13 3.42 -14.81
CA LYS A 18 -10.61 4.33 -15.85
C LYS A 18 -10.91 5.72 -15.28
N GLU A 19 -11.64 5.80 -14.17
CA GLU A 19 -11.92 7.06 -13.49
C GLU A 19 -10.64 7.75 -13.03
N LEU A 20 -9.66 7.00 -12.52
CA LEU A 20 -8.36 7.56 -12.18
C LEU A 20 -7.64 8.13 -13.41
N ALA A 21 -7.67 7.41 -14.53
CA ALA A 21 -7.04 7.85 -15.77
C ALA A 21 -7.61 9.20 -16.24
N GLU A 22 -8.93 9.34 -16.20
CA GLU A 22 -9.64 10.57 -16.52
C GLU A 22 -9.27 11.72 -15.55
N LYS A 23 -9.27 11.47 -14.24
CA LYS A 23 -8.89 12.47 -13.22
C LYS A 23 -7.45 12.96 -13.34
N VAL A 24 -6.53 12.06 -13.69
CA VAL A 24 -5.08 12.35 -13.76
C VAL A 24 -4.69 12.90 -15.15
N GLY A 25 -5.55 12.75 -16.16
CA GLY A 25 -5.27 13.17 -17.53
C GLY A 25 -4.29 12.24 -18.26
N VAL A 26 -4.41 10.93 -18.04
CA VAL A 26 -3.57 9.90 -18.68
C VAL A 26 -4.43 8.81 -19.31
N THR A 27 -3.83 7.91 -20.09
CA THR A 27 -4.58 6.80 -20.69
C THR A 27 -4.89 5.71 -19.65
N ALA A 28 -5.99 4.98 -19.85
CA ALA A 28 -6.29 3.79 -19.03
C ALA A 28 -5.18 2.73 -19.11
N GLY A 29 -4.50 2.62 -20.26
CA GLY A 29 -3.31 1.77 -20.43
C GLY A 29 -2.15 2.18 -19.53
N SER A 30 -1.91 3.48 -19.36
CA SER A 30 -0.90 4.00 -18.43
C SER A 30 -1.21 3.60 -16.98
N ILE A 31 -2.46 3.76 -16.54
CA ILE A 31 -2.88 3.33 -15.19
C ILE A 31 -2.75 1.81 -15.02
N SER A 32 -3.09 1.02 -16.05
CA SER A 32 -2.92 -0.44 -16.03
C SER A 32 -1.46 -0.84 -15.89
N ASN A 33 -0.56 -0.21 -16.66
CA ASN A 33 0.88 -0.44 -16.58
C ASN A 33 1.43 -0.10 -15.18
N ILE A 34 1.00 1.03 -14.59
CA ILE A 34 1.40 1.42 -13.23
C ILE A 34 0.89 0.40 -12.20
N SER A 35 -0.36 -0.03 -12.35
CA SER A 35 -0.99 -1.06 -11.51
C SER A 35 -0.30 -2.42 -11.61
N ASN A 36 0.43 -2.68 -12.71
CA ASN A 36 1.19 -3.90 -12.95
C ASN A 36 2.69 -3.75 -12.61
N GLY A 37 3.09 -2.63 -11.99
CA GLY A 37 4.44 -2.45 -11.45
C GLY A 37 5.32 -1.42 -12.17
N SER A 38 4.80 -0.76 -13.22
CA SER A 38 5.52 0.37 -13.83
C SER A 38 5.57 1.56 -12.86
N ILE A 39 6.75 2.14 -12.66
CA ILE A 39 6.91 3.35 -11.84
C ILE A 39 6.77 4.56 -12.76
N PRO A 40 5.73 5.40 -12.60
CA PRO A 40 5.59 6.59 -13.41
C PRO A 40 6.50 7.71 -12.90
N ARG A 41 6.50 8.85 -13.60
CA ARG A 41 7.26 10.03 -13.14
C ARG A 41 6.71 10.54 -11.82
N SER A 42 7.56 11.24 -11.06
CA SER A 42 7.18 11.88 -9.79
C SER A 42 5.93 12.76 -9.92
N GLU A 43 5.83 13.56 -10.99
CA GLU A 43 4.67 14.40 -11.27
C GLU A 43 3.36 13.58 -11.37
N THR A 44 3.39 12.44 -12.08
CA THR A 44 2.24 11.55 -12.21
C THR A 44 1.89 10.90 -10.87
N LEU A 45 2.88 10.52 -10.06
CA LEU A 45 2.62 10.00 -8.70
C LEU A 45 1.90 11.03 -7.83
N VAL A 46 2.33 12.30 -7.88
CA VAL A 46 1.69 13.38 -7.14
C VAL A 46 0.24 13.58 -7.61
N LYS A 47 0.00 13.60 -8.92
CA LYS A 47 -1.37 13.70 -9.48
C LYS A 47 -2.25 12.53 -9.06
N ILE A 48 -1.71 11.30 -9.04
CA ILE A 48 -2.45 10.11 -8.59
C ILE A 48 -2.79 10.24 -7.09
N ALA A 49 -1.82 10.63 -6.26
CA ALA A 49 -2.05 10.80 -4.82
C ALA A 49 -3.11 11.85 -4.53
N GLN A 50 -3.06 12.99 -5.23
CA GLN A 50 -4.07 14.05 -5.15
C GLN A 50 -5.44 13.59 -5.64
N ALA A 51 -5.51 12.88 -6.78
CA ALA A 51 -6.77 12.39 -7.35
C ALA A 51 -7.47 11.33 -6.48
N LEU A 52 -6.70 10.63 -5.64
CA LEU A 52 -7.17 9.59 -4.71
C LEU A 52 -7.30 10.09 -3.27
N ASP A 53 -6.89 11.34 -2.99
CA ASP A 53 -6.85 11.94 -1.65
C ASP A 53 -6.11 11.04 -0.64
N VAL A 54 -4.85 10.73 -0.95
CA VAL A 54 -3.94 9.91 -0.11
C VAL A 54 -2.56 10.54 -0.02
N ASP A 55 -1.79 10.17 1.00
CA ASP A 55 -0.36 10.48 1.01
C ASP A 55 0.34 9.67 -0.11
N ILE A 56 1.29 10.29 -0.81
CA ILE A 56 2.07 9.64 -1.87
C ILE A 56 2.75 8.33 -1.39
N ARG A 57 3.11 8.23 -0.11
CA ARG A 57 3.71 7.05 0.52
C ARG A 57 2.76 5.86 0.53
N GLU A 58 1.44 6.09 0.56
CA GLU A 58 0.44 5.01 0.53
C GLU A 58 0.40 4.29 -0.82
N LEU A 59 0.89 4.92 -1.89
CA LEU A 59 1.01 4.29 -3.21
C LEU A 59 2.11 3.23 -3.25
N PHE A 60 3.01 3.19 -2.26
CA PHE A 60 4.15 2.29 -2.22
C PHE A 60 3.96 1.12 -1.26
N VAL A 61 4.54 -0.02 -1.62
CA VAL A 61 4.71 -1.14 -0.70
C VAL A 61 5.86 -0.80 0.25
N SER A 62 5.63 -1.00 1.55
CA SER A 62 6.69 -0.80 2.55
C SER A 62 7.82 -1.78 2.31
N THR A 63 9.06 -1.26 2.22
CA THR A 63 10.27 -2.08 2.11
C THR A 63 10.67 -2.72 3.44
N LYS A 64 10.08 -2.27 4.55
CA LYS A 64 10.27 -2.89 5.87
C LYS A 64 9.45 -4.17 5.93
N LYS A 65 10.06 -5.25 6.43
CA LYS A 65 9.29 -6.42 6.88
C LYS A 65 8.39 -5.96 8.02
N ASN A 66 7.11 -5.76 7.73
CA ASN A 66 6.11 -5.73 8.78
C ASN A 66 6.03 -7.16 9.32
N LYS A 67 6.14 -7.32 10.63
CA LYS A 67 5.79 -8.59 11.27
C LYS A 67 4.39 -8.95 10.79
N THR A 68 4.25 -10.15 10.24
CA THR A 68 2.94 -10.72 9.94
C THR A 68 2.09 -10.72 11.21
N ASP A 69 0.78 -10.73 11.07
CA ASP A 69 -0.08 -10.76 12.25
C ASP A 69 0.17 -12.01 13.11
N ASN A 70 0.63 -13.11 12.48
CA ASN A 70 1.09 -14.30 13.18
C ASN A 70 2.38 -14.08 13.99
N GLU A 71 3.36 -13.35 13.44
CA GLU A 71 4.58 -12.97 14.16
C GLU A 71 4.27 -12.03 15.33
N LYS A 72 3.42 -11.02 15.13
CA LYS A 72 2.98 -10.12 16.21
C LYS A 72 2.27 -10.91 17.33
N LEU A 73 1.43 -11.87 16.97
CA LEU A 73 0.73 -12.72 17.93
C LEU A 73 1.69 -13.61 18.71
N LYS A 74 2.69 -14.20 18.04
CA LYS A 74 3.74 -15.00 18.70
C LYS A 74 4.54 -14.17 19.70
N ASP A 75 4.91 -12.95 19.34
CA ASP A 75 5.61 -12.04 20.25
C ASP A 75 4.74 -11.70 21.47
N ALA A 76 3.45 -11.40 21.25
CA ALA A 76 2.52 -11.10 22.33
C ALA A 76 2.36 -12.31 23.29
N VAL A 77 2.21 -13.52 22.76
CA VAL A 77 2.12 -14.76 23.56
C VAL A 77 3.40 -14.99 24.35
N ARG A 78 4.57 -14.83 23.72
CA ARG A 78 5.87 -14.97 24.38
C ARG A 78 5.99 -14.01 25.56
N ASN A 79 5.64 -12.74 25.37
CA ASN A 79 5.72 -11.73 26.42
C ASN A 79 4.80 -12.09 27.61
N ILE A 80 3.60 -12.63 27.35
CA ILE A 80 2.69 -13.09 28.41
C ILE A 80 3.31 -14.26 29.18
N GLN A 81 3.93 -15.22 28.50
CA GLN A 81 4.60 -16.36 29.15
C GLN A 81 5.74 -15.91 30.06
N GLU A 82 6.56 -14.96 29.59
CA GLU A 82 7.66 -14.39 30.39
C GLU A 82 7.15 -13.71 31.67
N VAL A 83 6.02 -12.98 31.59
CA VAL A 83 5.39 -12.36 32.77
C VAL A 83 4.84 -13.40 33.75
N ILE A 84 4.19 -14.46 33.26
CA ILE A 84 3.66 -15.53 34.12
C ILE A 84 4.79 -16.24 34.84
N SER A 85 5.87 -16.60 34.13
CA SER A 85 7.04 -17.25 34.73
C SER A 85 7.82 -16.39 35.72
N SER A 86 7.64 -15.06 35.69
CA SER A 86 8.32 -14.13 36.60
C SER A 86 7.54 -13.88 37.90
N ASN A 87 6.29 -14.34 37.98
CA ASN A 87 5.40 -14.15 39.13
C ASN A 87 5.22 -15.44 39.96
N GLU A 88 5.91 -16.51 39.60
CA GLU A 88 6.12 -17.73 40.41
C GLU A 88 7.50 -17.68 41.09
#